data_AF-A0A848T6K7-F1
#
_entry.id   AF-A0A848T6K7-F1
#
_cell.length_a   1.000
_cell.length_b   1.000
_cell.length_c   1.000
_cell.angle_alpha   90.00
_cell.angle_beta   90.00
_cell.angle_gamma   90.00
#
_symmetry.space_group_name_H-M   'P 1'
#
loop_
_entity.id
_entity.type
_entity.pdbx_description
1 polymer ?
#
loop_
_entity_poly.entity_id
_entity_poly.type
_entity_poly.pdbx_seq_one_letter_code
_entity_poly.pdbx_strand_id
1 'polypeptide(L)'
;MLEPIQYAPEQGIVQPVAEADKIAAIVKAVVRAANAWDLSNAEAAALFDVPSATWSRMKSGTYKGVLDQDKVTRASLLIGLFKGLRLLFNGPLTYGWPKTANSGPGFNGKSPVQIMCEGGIPAMMKVRQHIDALRGGV
;
A
#
# COMPACT_ATOMS: atom_id res chain seq x y z
N MET A 1 41.67 -18.40 -10.31
CA MET A 1 40.77 -18.59 -9.16
C MET A 1 40.04 -17.28 -8.98
N LEU A 2 38.82 -17.16 -9.52
CA LEU A 2 38.00 -15.95 -9.44
C LEU A 2 37.08 -16.13 -8.23
N GLU A 3 37.04 -15.17 -7.31
CA GLU A 3 36.06 -15.20 -6.23
C GLU A 3 34.64 -14.91 -6.78
N PRO A 4 33.59 -15.58 -6.28
CA PRO A 4 32.23 -15.28 -6.70
C PRO A 4 31.79 -13.94 -6.10
N ILE A 5 31.33 -13.02 -6.95
CA ILE A 5 30.58 -11.85 -6.52
C ILE A 5 29.23 -12.34 -5.98
N GLN A 6 29.09 -12.36 -4.65
CA GLN A 6 27.82 -12.63 -4.00
C GLN A 6 26.93 -11.39 -4.12
N TYR A 7 26.11 -11.33 -5.17
CA TYR A 7 25.07 -10.32 -5.30
C TYR A 7 23.96 -10.66 -4.30
N ALA A 8 24.02 -10.11 -3.09
CA ALA A 8 22.84 -10.05 -2.23
C ALA A 8 21.77 -9.21 -2.96
N PRO A 9 20.48 -9.61 -2.96
CA PRO A 9 19.45 -8.71 -3.44
C PRO A 9 19.42 -7.52 -2.47
N GLU A 10 19.84 -6.35 -2.93
CA GLU A 10 19.46 -5.09 -2.30
C GLU A 10 17.93 -5.00 -2.37
N GLN A 11 17.23 -5.56 -1.38
CA GLN A 11 15.88 -5.11 -1.09
C GLN A 11 16.03 -3.67 -0.61
N GLY A 12 15.96 -2.73 -1.57
CA GLY A 12 16.27 -1.32 -1.35
C GLY A 12 15.62 -0.82 -0.08
N ILE A 13 16.46 -0.45 0.89
CA ILE A 13 16.00 0.06 2.17
C ILE A 13 15.17 1.29 1.87
N VAL A 14 13.86 1.22 2.12
CA VAL A 14 12.95 2.35 1.94
C VAL A 14 13.41 3.46 2.86
N GLN A 15 13.84 4.60 2.30
CA GLN A 15 14.35 5.72 3.08
C GLN A 15 13.21 6.65 3.51
N PRO A 16 13.33 7.32 4.68
CA PRO A 16 12.45 8.41 5.06
C PRO A 16 12.44 9.53 4.00
N VAL A 17 11.32 10.24 3.90
CA VAL A 17 11.17 11.37 2.97
C VAL A 17 10.84 12.63 3.77
N ALA A 18 11.72 13.63 3.65
CA ALA A 18 11.59 14.94 4.30
C ALA A 18 11.27 16.10 3.33
N GLU A 19 11.46 15.90 2.03
CA GLU A 19 11.19 16.93 1.01
C GLU A 19 9.69 17.15 0.84
N ALA A 20 9.22 18.38 1.10
CA ALA A 20 7.80 18.73 1.16
C ALA A 20 7.02 18.35 -0.11
N ASP A 21 7.58 18.61 -1.30
CA ASP A 21 6.92 18.29 -2.57
C ASP A 21 6.77 16.77 -2.79
N LYS A 22 7.79 15.99 -2.40
CA LYS A 22 7.74 14.53 -2.45
C LYS A 22 6.70 13.98 -1.48
N ILE A 23 6.64 14.52 -0.26
CA ILE A 23 5.63 14.15 0.74
C ILE A 23 4.23 14.45 0.20
N ALA A 24 4.01 15.65 -0.35
CA ALA A 24 2.72 16.05 -0.90
C ALA A 24 2.28 15.13 -2.06
N ALA A 25 3.20 14.77 -2.95
CA ALA A 25 2.95 13.82 -4.04
C ALA A 25 2.59 12.42 -3.52
N ILE A 26 3.35 11.88 -2.55
CA ILE A 26 3.11 10.55 -1.96
C ILE A 26 1.75 10.53 -1.26
N VAL A 27 1.48 11.50 -0.38
CA VAL A 27 0.22 11.61 0.35
C VAL A 27 -0.95 11.72 -0.62
N LYS A 28 -0.84 12.55 -1.66
CA LYS A 28 -1.88 12.68 -2.69
C LYS A 28 -2.15 11.36 -3.41
N ALA A 29 -1.12 10.57 -3.70
CA ALA A 29 -1.28 9.26 -4.31
C ALA A 29 -1.99 8.26 -3.38
N VAL A 30 -1.60 8.20 -2.10
CA VAL A 30 -2.24 7.35 -1.08
C VAL A 30 -3.71 7.73 -0.88
N VAL A 31 -4.02 9.02 -0.74
CA VAL A 31 -5.40 9.53 -0.61
C VAL A 31 -6.24 9.16 -1.83
N ARG A 32 -5.68 9.27 -3.05
CA ARG A 32 -6.38 8.88 -4.28
C ARG A 32 -6.66 7.38 -4.35
N ALA A 33 -5.71 6.53 -3.94
CA ALA A 33 -5.92 5.10 -3.86
C ALA A 33 -7.03 4.75 -2.85
N ALA A 34 -6.99 5.35 -1.66
CA ALA A 34 -8.02 5.16 -0.63
C ALA A 34 -9.41 5.59 -1.12
N ASN A 35 -9.52 6.74 -1.78
CA ASN A 35 -10.79 7.20 -2.35
C ASN A 35 -11.29 6.28 -3.47
N ALA A 36 -10.40 5.80 -4.35
CA ALA A 36 -10.78 4.92 -5.44
C ALA A 36 -11.33 3.57 -4.93
N TRP A 37 -10.80 3.08 -3.81
CA TRP A 37 -11.27 1.85 -3.16
C TRP A 37 -12.44 2.05 -2.20
N ASP A 38 -13.01 3.25 -2.16
CA ASP A 38 -14.12 3.61 -1.26
C ASP A 38 -13.82 3.29 0.22
N LEU A 39 -12.60 3.63 0.66
CA LEU A 39 -12.23 3.45 2.06
C LEU A 39 -12.88 4.51 2.94
N SER A 40 -13.33 4.09 4.12
CA SER A 40 -13.64 5.03 5.19
C SER A 40 -12.37 5.75 5.65
N ASN A 41 -12.52 6.94 6.26
CA ASN A 41 -11.39 7.65 6.85
C ASN A 41 -10.70 6.81 7.94
N ALA A 42 -11.45 5.97 8.67
CA ALA A 42 -10.90 5.09 9.69
C ALA A 42 -10.02 3.99 9.09
N GLU A 43 -10.49 3.32 8.02
CA GLU A 43 -9.70 2.30 7.30
C GLU A 43 -8.44 2.92 6.70
N ALA A 44 -8.56 4.07 6.05
CA ALA A 44 -7.41 4.71 5.41
C ALA A 44 -6.37 5.20 6.44
N ALA A 45 -6.82 5.76 7.57
CA ALA A 45 -5.95 6.12 8.68
C ALA A 45 -5.23 4.90 9.29
N ALA A 46 -5.94 3.77 9.44
CA ALA A 46 -5.37 2.52 9.94
C ALA A 46 -4.34 1.91 8.97
N LEU A 47 -4.64 1.87 7.67
CA LEU A 47 -3.71 1.36 6.65
C LEU A 47 -2.43 2.18 6.60
N PHE A 48 -2.55 3.50 6.74
CA PHE A 48 -1.41 4.42 6.71
C PHE A 48 -0.76 4.65 8.08
N ASP A 49 -1.27 4.00 9.13
CA ASP A 49 -0.79 4.05 10.52
C ASP A 49 -0.59 5.48 11.04
N VAL A 50 -1.66 6.25 10.92
CA VAL A 50 -1.72 7.62 11.42
C VAL A 50 -3.01 7.86 12.21
N PRO A 51 -3.00 8.77 13.20
CA PRO A 51 -4.23 9.21 13.85
C PRO A 51 -5.22 9.81 12.83
N SER A 52 -6.52 9.66 13.09
CA SER A 52 -7.58 10.19 12.21
C SER A 52 -7.42 11.69 11.91
N ALA A 53 -6.98 12.49 12.89
CA ALA A 53 -6.72 13.92 12.68
C ALA A 53 -5.56 14.18 11.70
N THR A 54 -4.53 13.33 11.71
CA THR A 54 -3.42 13.39 10.76
C THR A 54 -3.89 12.99 9.37
N TRP A 55 -4.70 11.94 9.25
CA TRP A 55 -5.32 11.54 7.99
C TRP A 55 -6.19 12.66 7.41
N SER A 56 -7.00 13.35 8.23
CA SER A 56 -7.80 14.50 7.78
C SER A 56 -6.94 15.61 7.18
N ARG A 57 -5.81 15.97 7.83
CA ARG A 57 -4.87 16.97 7.28
C ARG A 57 -4.21 16.53 5.98
N MET A 58 -3.87 15.24 5.88
CA MET A 58 -3.34 14.64 4.65
C MET A 58 -4.36 14.74 3.51
N LYS A 59 -5.62 14.39 3.78
CA LYS A 59 -6.72 14.46 2.83
C LYS A 59 -7.03 15.89 2.37
N SER A 60 -6.93 16.87 3.27
CA SER A 60 -7.12 18.29 2.95
C SER A 60 -5.89 18.98 2.35
N GLY A 61 -4.76 18.28 2.20
CA GLY A 61 -3.52 18.85 1.66
C GLY A 61 -2.82 19.85 2.59
N THR A 62 -3.13 19.84 3.90
CA THR A 62 -2.55 20.75 4.90
C THR A 62 -1.53 20.06 5.81
N TYR A 63 -1.20 18.80 5.54
CA TYR A 63 -0.17 18.05 6.26
C TYR A 63 1.23 18.63 6.02
N LYS A 64 1.97 18.91 7.10
CA LYS A 64 3.33 19.49 7.09
C LYS A 64 4.36 18.61 7.83
N GLY A 65 4.07 17.33 8.04
CA GLY A 65 4.97 16.41 8.73
C GLY A 65 5.95 15.70 7.80
N VAL A 66 6.76 14.80 8.36
CA VAL A 66 7.72 13.94 7.66
C VAL A 66 7.13 12.54 7.49
N LEU A 67 7.43 11.88 6.37
CA LEU A 67 7.15 10.45 6.22
C LEU A 67 8.38 9.66 6.66
N ASP A 68 8.27 8.97 7.79
CA ASP A 68 9.26 7.99 8.21
C ASP A 68 9.26 6.76 7.29
N GLN A 69 10.25 5.89 7.50
CA GLN A 69 10.41 4.66 6.71
C GLN A 69 9.15 3.78 6.71
N ASP A 70 8.44 3.68 7.83
CA ASP A 70 7.20 2.91 7.93
C ASP A 70 6.12 3.47 6.99
N LYS A 71 5.88 4.80 7.03
CA LYS A 71 4.90 5.46 6.16
C LYS A 71 5.26 5.39 4.69
N VAL A 72 6.55 5.53 4.35
CA VAL A 72 7.01 5.39 2.97
C VAL A 72 6.82 3.94 2.49
N THR A 73 7.05 2.95 3.36
CA THR A 73 6.81 1.53 3.05
C THR A 73 5.33 1.26 2.81
N ARG A 74 4.45 1.73 3.70
CA ARG A 74 2.99 1.62 3.55
C ARG A 74 2.51 2.32 2.27
N ALA A 75 3.01 3.52 1.98
CA ALA A 75 2.70 4.22 0.73
C ALA A 75 3.08 3.39 -0.51
N SER A 76 4.30 2.84 -0.53
CA SER A 76 4.80 2.02 -1.64
C SER A 76 3.92 0.78 -1.87
N LEU A 77 3.54 0.10 -0.79
CA LEU A 77 2.68 -1.08 -0.84
C LEU A 77 1.29 -0.75 -1.39
N LEU A 78 0.65 0.31 -0.89
CA LEU A 78 -0.67 0.76 -1.33
C LEU A 78 -0.66 1.22 -2.79
N ILE A 79 0.28 2.10 -3.17
CA ILE A 79 0.38 2.66 -4.52
C ILE A 79 0.65 1.57 -5.54
N GLY A 80 1.56 0.64 -5.24
CA GLY A 80 1.83 -0.40 -6.19
C GLY A 80 0.75 -1.50 -6.20
N LEU A 81 0.00 -1.73 -5.10
CA LEU A 81 -1.20 -2.58 -5.14
C LEU A 81 -2.24 -1.96 -6.08
N PHE A 82 -2.46 -0.65 -5.96
CA PHE A 82 -3.33 0.10 -6.88
C PHE A 82 -2.88 -0.06 -8.35
N LYS A 83 -1.59 0.07 -8.62
CA LYS A 83 -1.03 -0.18 -9.95
C LYS A 83 -1.26 -1.63 -10.39
N GLY A 84 -0.98 -2.61 -9.54
CA GLY A 84 -1.12 -4.03 -9.84
C GLY A 84 -2.55 -4.41 -10.22
N LEU A 85 -3.54 -3.92 -9.45
CA LEU A 85 -4.96 -4.14 -9.73
C LEU A 85 -5.39 -3.58 -11.09
N ARG A 86 -4.88 -2.41 -11.48
CA ARG A 86 -5.15 -1.79 -12.80
C ARG A 86 -4.51 -2.50 -13.98
N LEU A 87 -3.47 -3.29 -13.74
CA LEU A 87 -2.86 -4.13 -14.76
C LEU A 87 -3.55 -5.49 -14.85
N LEU A 88 -4.05 -6.00 -13.73
CA LEU A 88 -4.72 -7.31 -13.66
C LEU A 88 -6.17 -7.26 -14.12
N PHE A 89 -6.92 -6.23 -13.73
CA PHE A 89 -8.35 -6.12 -13.99
C PHE A 89 -8.68 -5.01 -14.98
N ASN A 90 -9.75 -5.21 -15.75
CA ASN A 90 -10.33 -4.23 -16.68
C ASN A 90 -11.82 -3.94 -16.39
N GLY A 91 -12.29 -4.25 -15.17
CA GLY A 91 -13.68 -4.13 -14.75
C GLY A 91 -13.84 -3.62 -13.31
N PRO A 92 -15.00 -3.83 -12.65
CA PRO A 92 -15.30 -3.30 -11.31
C PRO A 92 -14.25 -3.65 -10.25
N LEU A 93 -13.62 -4.83 -10.37
CA LEU A 93 -12.59 -5.30 -9.44
C LEU A 93 -11.30 -4.46 -9.46
N THR A 94 -11.07 -3.68 -10.50
CA THR A 94 -9.93 -2.72 -10.57
C THR A 94 -9.86 -1.83 -9.33
N TYR A 95 -11.03 -1.43 -8.83
CA TYR A 95 -11.15 -0.58 -7.65
C TYR A 95 -11.93 -1.24 -6.51
N GLY A 96 -12.82 -2.20 -6.81
CA GLY A 96 -13.64 -2.89 -5.81
C GLY A 96 -12.96 -4.07 -5.12
N TRP A 97 -11.92 -4.66 -5.71
CA TRP A 97 -11.28 -5.86 -5.14
C TRP A 97 -10.80 -5.69 -3.69
N PRO A 98 -10.18 -4.56 -3.28
CA PRO A 98 -9.74 -4.35 -1.90
C PRO A 98 -10.84 -4.46 -0.84
N LYS A 99 -12.10 -4.17 -1.22
CA LYS A 99 -13.28 -4.27 -0.35
C LYS A 99 -14.07 -5.56 -0.53
N THR A 100 -13.72 -6.38 -1.52
CA THR A 100 -14.41 -7.64 -1.81
C THR A 100 -13.94 -8.72 -0.84
N ALA A 101 -14.89 -9.38 -0.16
CA ALA A 101 -14.57 -10.55 0.67
C ALA A 101 -13.86 -11.61 -0.18
N ASN A 102 -12.74 -12.15 0.33
CA ASN A 102 -11.92 -13.09 -0.41
C ASN A 102 -11.81 -14.41 0.36
N SER A 103 -12.26 -15.51 -0.25
CA SER A 103 -12.18 -16.87 0.31
C SER A 103 -10.89 -17.61 -0.09
N GLY A 104 -10.01 -16.96 -0.85
CA GLY A 104 -8.72 -17.51 -1.22
C GLY A 104 -7.77 -17.67 -0.02
N PRO A 105 -6.69 -18.45 -0.18
CA PRO A 105 -5.72 -18.69 0.87
C PRO A 105 -5.19 -17.39 1.48
N GLY A 106 -5.17 -17.30 2.80
CA GLY A 106 -4.65 -16.15 3.54
C GLY A 106 -5.63 -15.00 3.81
N PHE A 107 -6.86 -15.07 3.28
CA PHE A 107 -7.89 -14.05 3.51
C PHE A 107 -8.98 -14.48 4.50
N ASN A 108 -9.21 -15.79 4.69
CA ASN A 108 -10.17 -16.32 5.65
C ASN A 108 -11.58 -15.69 5.53
N GLY A 109 -12.03 -15.38 4.31
CA GLY A 109 -13.32 -14.74 4.04
C GLY A 109 -13.35 -13.23 4.29
N LYS A 110 -12.26 -12.62 4.76
CA LYS A 110 -12.13 -11.17 4.94
C LYS A 110 -11.77 -10.48 3.63
N SER A 111 -12.05 -9.19 3.56
CA SER A 111 -11.56 -8.36 2.46
C SER A 111 -10.05 -8.09 2.60
N PRO A 112 -9.34 -7.83 1.49
CA PRO A 112 -7.94 -7.43 1.53
C PRO A 112 -7.67 -6.23 2.46
N VAL A 113 -8.57 -5.23 2.50
CA VAL A 113 -8.44 -4.08 3.41
C VAL A 113 -8.47 -4.51 4.87
N GLN A 114 -9.38 -5.41 5.25
CA GLN A 114 -9.45 -5.92 6.62
C GLN A 114 -8.14 -6.63 7.01
N ILE A 115 -7.64 -7.50 6.13
CA ILE A 115 -6.37 -8.21 6.34
C ILE A 115 -5.20 -7.23 6.52
N MET A 116 -5.12 -6.19 5.68
CA MET A 116 -4.07 -5.18 5.77
C MET A 116 -4.17 -4.32 7.03
N CYS A 117 -5.38 -3.94 7.46
CA CYS A 117 -5.59 -3.19 8.69
C CYS A 117 -5.19 -4.00 9.93
N GLU A 118 -5.52 -5.29 9.97
CA GLU A 118 -5.23 -6.16 11.11
C GLU A 118 -3.74 -6.54 11.21
N GLY A 119 -3.09 -6.79 10.08
CA GLY A 119 -1.74 -7.33 10.04
C GLY A 119 -0.63 -6.33 9.67
N GLY A 120 -0.97 -5.05 9.43
CA GLY A 120 -0.03 -3.99 9.10
C GLY A 120 0.84 -4.30 7.88
N ILE A 121 2.08 -3.80 7.87
CA ILE A 121 3.02 -3.97 6.76
C ILE A 121 3.19 -5.45 6.32
N PRO A 122 3.41 -6.44 7.22
CA PRO A 122 3.52 -7.83 6.81
C PRO A 122 2.32 -8.35 6.01
N ALA A 123 1.10 -7.99 6.41
CA ALA A 123 -0.11 -8.37 5.67
C ALA A 123 -0.24 -7.59 4.36
N MET A 124 0.09 -6.29 4.34
CA MET A 124 0.12 -5.47 3.12
C MET A 124 1.10 -6.04 2.08
N MET A 125 2.27 -6.52 2.50
CA MET A 125 3.22 -7.21 1.63
C MET A 125 2.62 -8.48 1.03
N LYS A 126 1.98 -9.33 1.84
CA LYS A 126 1.34 -10.57 1.36
C LYS A 126 0.21 -10.30 0.37
N VAL A 127 -0.67 -9.32 0.66
CA VAL A 127 -1.76 -8.93 -0.23
C VAL A 127 -1.21 -8.40 -1.56
N ARG A 128 -0.13 -7.61 -1.52
CA ARG A 128 0.54 -7.13 -2.71
C ARG A 128 1.15 -8.27 -3.53
N GLN A 129 1.87 -9.19 -2.88
CA GLN A 129 2.46 -10.37 -3.50
C GLN A 129 1.40 -11.25 -4.16
N HIS A 130 0.22 -11.40 -3.53
CA HIS A 130 -0.89 -12.13 -4.12
C HIS A 130 -1.32 -11.55 -5.48
N ILE A 131 -1.51 -10.23 -5.57
CA ILE A 131 -1.82 -9.57 -6.85
C ILE A 131 -0.65 -9.66 -7.83
N ASP A 132 0.58 -9.53 -7.35
CA ASP A 132 1.78 -9.64 -8.18
C ASP A 132 1.95 -11.05 -8.78
N ALA A 133 1.57 -12.10 -8.06
CA ALA A 133 1.56 -13.48 -8.55
C ALA A 133 0.45 -13.69 -9.60
N LEU A 134 -0.76 -13.17 -9.37
CA LEU A 134 -1.86 -13.28 -10.33
C LEU A 134 -1.57 -12.58 -11.67
N ARG A 135 -0.81 -11.49 -11.68
CA ARG A 135 -0.40 -10.82 -12.92
C ARG A 135 0.79 -11.47 -13.63
N GLY A 136 1.55 -12.32 -12.93
CA GLY A 136 2.90 -12.74 -13.34
C GLY A 136 3.12 -14.25 -13.44
N GLY A 137 2.19 -15.08 -12.94
CA GLY A 137 2.23 -16.53 -13.08
C GLY A 137 3.48 -17.19 -12.50
N VAL A 138 3.84 -16.88 -11.24
CA VAL A 138 4.89 -17.60 -10.49
C VAL A 138 4.27 -18.37 -9.33
#